data_AF-A0A4Y7RRL4-F1
#
_entry.id   AF-A0A4Y7RRL4-F1
#
_cell.length_a   1.000
_cell.length_b   1.000
_cell.length_c   1.000
_cell.angle_alpha   90.00
_cell.angle_beta   90.00
_cell.angle_gamma   90.00
#
_symmetry.space_group_name_H-M   'P 1'
#
loop_
_entity.id
_entity.type
_entity.pdbx_description
1 polymer ?
#
loop_
_entity_poly.entity_id
_entity_poly.type
_entity_poly.pdbx_seq_one_letter_code
_entity_poly.pdbx_strand_id
1 'polypeptide(L)' 'MEITERVDNFARLKGYIFSEDKELVMEGLLQKKEKYGDFYCPCKIENIAENICPCLETRRGRVLKEGMCF' A
#
# COMPACT_ATOMS: atom_id res chain seq x y z
N MET A 1 10.19 -10.77 -0.77
CA MET A 1 10.28 -9.53 -1.59
C MET A 1 9.95 -8.37 -0.67
N GLU A 2 10.73 -7.29 -0.71
CA GLU A 2 10.69 -6.19 0.28
C GLU A 2 9.26 -5.66 0.53
N ILE A 3 8.50 -5.37 -0.53
CA ILE A 3 7.15 -4.81 -0.38
C ILE A 3 6.14 -5.82 0.14
N THR A 4 6.25 -7.10 -0.21
CA THR A 4 5.34 -8.16 0.27
C THR A 4 5.42 -8.29 1.79
N GLU A 5 6.63 -8.37 2.34
CA GLU A 5 6.84 -8.44 3.78
C GLU A 5 6.35 -7.16 4.49
N ARG A 6 6.54 -5.99 3.87
CA ARG A 6 6.08 -4.71 4.39
C ARG A 6 4.55 -4.66 4.52
N VAL A 7 3.82 -5.02 3.47
CA VAL A 7 2.33 -4.97 3.49
C VAL A 7 1.73 -6.09 4.33
N ASP A 8 2.29 -7.29 4.29
CA ASP A 8 1.80 -8.43 5.08
C ASP A 8 2.00 -8.17 6.57
N ASN A 9 3.15 -7.62 7.00
CA ASN A 9 3.36 -7.24 8.38
C ASN A 9 2.43 -6.12 8.82
N PHE A 10 2.20 -5.11 7.98
CA PHE A 10 1.27 -4.03 8.32
C PHE A 10 -0.16 -4.56 8.51
N ALA A 11 -0.65 -5.39 7.58
CA ALA A 11 -1.97 -5.99 7.67
C ALA A 11 -2.10 -6.86 8.93
N ARG A 12 -1.12 -7.74 9.17
CA ARG A 12 -1.09 -8.61 10.36
C ARG A 12 -1.10 -7.84 11.67
N LEU A 13 -0.29 -6.79 11.79
CA LEU A 13 -0.23 -5.96 13.01
C LEU A 13 -1.51 -5.16 13.26
N LYS A 14 -2.27 -4.86 12.21
CA LYS A 14 -3.53 -4.13 12.30
C LYS A 14 -4.77 -5.04 12.34
N GLY A 15 -4.60 -6.34 12.14
CA GLY A 15 -5.72 -7.28 12.01
C GLY A 15 -6.51 -7.09 10.70
N TYR A 16 -5.88 -6.56 9.65
CA TYR A 16 -6.49 -6.39 8.34
C TYR A 16 -6.30 -7.64 7.48
N ILE A 17 -7.23 -7.84 6.56
CA ILE A 17 -7.16 -8.86 5.52
C ILE A 17 -6.97 -8.19 4.16
N PHE A 18 -6.39 -8.90 3.21
CA PHE A 18 -6.30 -8.43 1.84
C PHE A 18 -7.61 -8.68 1.09
N SER A 19 -7.98 -7.76 0.20
CA SER A 19 -9.05 -7.96 -0.77
C SER A 19 -8.58 -8.85 -1.95
N GLU A 20 -9.51 -9.16 -2.84
CA GLU A 20 -9.23 -9.84 -4.12
C GLU A 20 -8.27 -9.04 -5.02
N ASP A 21 -8.21 -7.72 -4.85
CA ASP A 21 -7.32 -6.84 -5.62
C ASP A 21 -5.84 -6.90 -5.18
N LYS A 22 -5.48 -7.75 -4.21
CA LYS A 22 -4.11 -7.82 -3.65
C LYS A 22 -3.08 -7.88 -4.77
N GLU A 23 -3.27 -8.78 -5.73
CA GLU A 23 -2.29 -9.02 -6.79
C GLU A 23 -2.11 -7.79 -7.69
N LEU A 24 -3.21 -7.13 -8.07
CA LEU A 24 -3.19 -5.90 -8.87
C LEU A 24 -2.48 -4.75 -8.14
N VAL A 25 -2.75 -4.58 -6.84
CA VAL A 25 -2.08 -3.56 -6.02
C VAL A 25 -0.59 -3.85 -5.91
N MET A 26 -0.21 -5.12 -5.70
CA MET A 26 1.19 -5.53 -5.63
C MET A 26 1.93 -5.30 -6.93
N GLU A 27 1.31 -5.58 -8.07
CA GLU A 27 1.88 -5.30 -9.39
C GLU A 27 2.10 -3.79 -9.58
N GLY A 28 1.10 -2.96 -9.26
CA GLY A 28 1.22 -1.52 -9.35
C GLY A 28 2.33 -0.93 -8.45
N LEU A 29 2.51 -1.49 -7.24
CA LEU A 29 3.60 -1.10 -6.34
C LEU A 29 4.98 -1.43 -6.94
N LEU A 30 5.12 -2.59 -7.59
CA LEU A 30 6.36 -2.99 -8.24
C LEU A 30 6.68 -2.10 -9.44
N GLN A 31 5.67 -1.79 -10.28
CA GLN A 31 5.83 -0.86 -11.40
C GLN A 31 6.24 0.54 -10.92
N LYS A 32 5.64 1.03 -9.83
CA LYS A 32 6.03 2.31 -9.21
C LYS A 32 7.48 2.28 -8.69
N LYS A 33 7.90 1.18 -8.07
CA LYS A 33 9.29 1.00 -7.59
C LYS A 33 10.29 1.03 -8.74
N GLU A 34 9.99 0.31 -9.82
CA GLU A 34 10.83 0.26 -11.01
C GLU A 34 10.95 1.65 -11.66
N LYS A 35 9.82 2.37 -11.79
CA LYS A 35 9.78 3.65 -12.50
C LYS A 35 10.27 4.85 -11.70
N TYR A 36 10.04 4.86 -10.38
CA TYR A 36 10.23 6.04 -9.54
C TYR A 36 11.12 5.81 -8.31
N GLY A 37 11.61 4.58 -8.10
CA GLY A 37 12.57 4.26 -7.05
C GLY A 37 11.97 3.92 -5.68
N ASP A 38 10.66 4.03 -5.48
CA ASP A 38 9.97 3.59 -4.25
C ASP A 38 8.57 3.04 -4.52
N PHE A 39 8.00 2.33 -3.55
CA PHE A 39 6.68 1.71 -3.59
C PHE A 39 5.56 2.75 -3.38
N TYR A 40 5.53 3.79 -4.22
CA TYR A 40 4.44 4.75 -4.23
C TYR A 40 3.10 4.04 -4.50
N CYS A 41 2.06 4.47 -3.79
CA CYS A 41 0.72 3.92 -3.91
C CYS A 41 0.26 3.98 -5.38
N PRO A 42 -0.11 2.85 -6.00
CA PRO A 42 -0.54 2.82 -7.39
C PRO A 42 -1.83 3.61 -7.62
N CYS A 43 -2.62 3.81 -6.57
CA CYS A 43 -3.91 4.48 -6.58
C CYS A 43 -3.79 6.01 -6.42
N LYS A 44 -2.56 6.53 -6.38
CA LYS A 44 -2.26 7.96 -6.30
C LYS A 44 -1.46 8.43 -7.53
N ILE A 45 -1.82 9.61 -8.01
CA ILE A 45 -1.13 10.28 -9.13
C ILE A 45 0.24 10.79 -8.67
N GLU A 46 0.31 11.42 -7.51
CA GLU A 46 1.51 12.05 -6.99
C GLU A 46 2.46 11.04 -6.32
N ASN A 47 3.72 11.04 -6.72
CA ASN A 47 4.78 10.25 -6.10
C ASN A 47 5.51 11.06 -5.03
N ILE A 48 4.81 11.36 -3.94
CA ILE A 48 5.34 12.06 -2.75
C ILE A 48 5.51 11.08 -1.58
N ALA A 49 6.31 11.45 -0.58
CA ALA A 49 6.69 10.57 0.53
C ALA A 49 5.47 10.03 1.31
N GLU A 50 4.41 10.83 1.44
CA GLU A 50 3.15 10.47 2.07
C GLU A 50 2.43 9.33 1.34
N ASN A 51 2.69 9.16 0.04
CA ASN A 51 2.07 8.14 -0.79
C ASN A 51 2.89 6.85 -0.87
N ILE A 52 4.05 6.73 -0.22
CA ILE A 52 4.79 5.46 -0.14
C ILE A 52 3.99 4.44 0.67
N CYS A 53 3.73 3.26 0.09
CA CYS A 53 2.91 2.22 0.68
C CYS A 53 3.56 1.56 1.93
N PRO A 54 2.81 1.36 3.02
CA PRO A 54 1.44 1.84 3.27
C PRO A 54 1.41 3.37 3.41
N CYS A 55 0.55 4.05 2.64
CA CYS A 55 0.51 5.52 2.59
C CYS A 55 0.08 6.14 3.94
N LEU A 56 0.34 7.43 4.12
CA LEU A 56 0.07 8.15 5.36
C LEU A 56 -1.39 8.01 5.82
N GLU A 57 -2.35 8.04 4.90
CA GLU A 57 -3.77 7.88 5.21
C GLU A 57 -4.07 6.49 5.77
N THR A 58 -3.53 5.44 5.16
CA THR A 58 -3.65 4.06 5.63
C THR A 58 -2.97 3.88 6.99
N ARG A 59 -1.76 4.44 7.17
CA ARG A 59 -1.06 4.43 8.47
C ARG A 59 -1.84 5.16 9.56
N ARG A 60 -2.59 6.20 9.21
CA ARG A 60 -3.48 6.98 10.10
C ARG A 60 -4.84 6.32 10.35
N GLY A 61 -5.07 5.12 9.86
CA GLY A 61 -6.27 4.34 10.18
C GLY A 61 -7.41 4.51 9.19
N ARG A 62 -7.15 4.88 7.93
CA ARG A 62 -8.19 4.91 6.89
C ARG A 62 -8.99 3.60 6.81
N VAL A 63 -8.32 2.45 6.87
CA VAL A 63 -8.99 1.13 6.85
C VAL A 63 -9.93 0.95 8.03
N LEU A 64 -9.55 1.42 9.23
CA LEU A 64 -10.42 1.38 10.41
C LEU A 64 -11.67 2.27 10.23
N LYS A 65 -11.51 3.42 9.58
CA LYS A 65 -12.59 4.40 9.40
C LYS A 65 -13.52 4.05 8.23
N GLU A 66 -12.96 3.58 7.13
CA GLU A 66 -13.66 3.42 5.84
C GLU A 66 -13.84 1.93 5.44
N GLY A 67 -13.27 0.99 6.20
CA GLY A 67 -13.30 -0.44 5.89
C GLY A 67 -12.23 -0.90 4.87
N MET A 68 -11.58 0.02 4.17
CA MET A 68 -10.58 -0.28 3.15
C MET A 68 -9.54 0.84 2.94
N CYS A 69 -8.42 0.51 2.30
CA CYS A 69 -7.59 1.51 1.62
C CYS A 69 -8.01 1.61 0.16
N PHE A 70 -7.54 2.65 -0.54
CA PHE A 70 -7.88 2.92 -1.93
C PHE A 70 -6.67 2.79 -2.81
#